data_AF-A0A4Y1YJI3-F1
#
_entry.id   AF-A0A4Y1YJI3-F1
#
_cell.length_a   1.000
_cell.length_b   1.000
_cell.length_c   1.000
_cell.angle_alpha   90.00
_cell.angle_beta   90.00
_cell.angle_gamma   90.00
#
_symmetry.space_group_name_H-M   'P 1'
#
loop_
_entity.id
_entity.type
_entity.pdbx_description
1 polymer ?
#
loop_
_entity_poly.entity_id
_entity_poly.type
_entity_poly.pdbx_seq_one_letter_code
_entity_poly.pdbx_strand_id
1 'polypeptide(L)'
;MKPTLVLVGRPNVGKSTLFNRLTRSRDALVADIPGLTRDRHYGHGKLGLKPYFVVDTGGFEPVIKSGILHAMAQQTLQAVDEADVVLFVVDGRQGLASQDKIIADQLRKTGQRIILVVNKAEGMHASPMMAEFHELGLGAPHSVSALHGEHLGELVDFALEDYAYAAADEAESARLKHPAIAIVGRPNVGKSTLINTLLGEERLITFDQPGTTRDSIYVDFEYDQRPYTLIDTAGLRRATKVWETIEKFSAIKTLQAIEAANVAILVLDAHSGISEQDARIAGFILEAGRALVVVINKWDGLDDYRRDQIKLEFGRKLAFLNFANLHYVSALHGTGMKVIMPSVDTAYAAAMARIPTPKLTRAMLAAVAKQPPPRGGMSRPKLRYAHQGGENPPLIIIHGSMLEHVPKTYQRYLENTFREVFQLQGTPLRVEFRVGHNPYANKKTPLTEQEARRARSRRRRNRKKYG
;
A
#
# COMPACT_ATOMS: atom_id res chain seq x y z
N MET A 1 -10.79 8.66 0.41
CA MET A 1 -10.48 7.21 0.39
C MET A 1 -10.46 6.68 -1.03
N LYS A 2 -9.47 5.83 -1.35
CA LYS A 2 -9.37 5.17 -2.65
C LYS A 2 -10.42 4.05 -2.78
N PRO A 3 -11.08 3.93 -3.94
CA PRO A 3 -12.05 2.87 -4.18
C PRO A 3 -11.37 1.49 -4.23
N THR A 4 -12.09 0.44 -3.86
CA THR A 4 -11.62 -0.95 -3.88
C THR A 4 -12.31 -1.79 -4.96
N LEU A 5 -11.53 -2.27 -5.92
CA LEU A 5 -11.94 -3.24 -6.94
C LEU A 5 -11.68 -4.66 -6.46
N VAL A 6 -12.71 -5.51 -6.43
CA VAL A 6 -12.58 -6.90 -5.99
C VAL A 6 -12.77 -7.86 -7.17
N LEU A 7 -11.76 -8.69 -7.45
CA LEU A 7 -11.78 -9.67 -8.53
C LEU A 7 -12.43 -10.96 -8.05
N VAL A 8 -13.56 -11.32 -8.65
CA VAL A 8 -14.32 -12.54 -8.32
C VAL A 8 -14.46 -13.39 -9.56
N GLY A 9 -14.49 -14.71 -9.39
CA GLY A 9 -14.74 -15.64 -10.49
C GLY A 9 -14.20 -17.03 -10.19
N ARG A 10 -14.60 -18.02 -10.99
CA ARG A 10 -14.16 -19.41 -10.83
C ARG A 10 -12.64 -19.56 -10.96
N PRO A 11 -12.03 -20.67 -10.52
CA PRO A 11 -10.62 -20.95 -10.74
C PRO A 11 -10.22 -20.85 -12.24
N ASN A 12 -8.97 -20.48 -12.51
CA ASN A 12 -8.34 -20.49 -13.85
C ASN A 12 -8.90 -19.52 -14.92
N VAL A 13 -9.83 -18.62 -14.58
CA VAL A 13 -10.30 -17.54 -15.49
C VAL A 13 -9.27 -16.43 -15.70
N GLY A 14 -8.16 -16.43 -14.95
CA GLY A 14 -7.06 -15.47 -15.09
C GLY A 14 -7.10 -14.26 -14.15
N LYS A 15 -7.76 -14.38 -12.99
CA LYS A 15 -7.84 -13.32 -11.96
C LYS A 15 -6.46 -12.85 -11.49
N SER A 16 -5.56 -13.77 -11.16
CA SER A 16 -4.21 -13.38 -10.69
C SER A 16 -3.36 -12.73 -11.79
N THR A 17 -3.57 -13.12 -13.06
CA THR A 17 -2.94 -12.44 -14.21
C THR A 17 -3.48 -11.01 -14.33
N LEU A 18 -4.79 -10.84 -14.19
CA LEU A 18 -5.45 -9.53 -14.21
C LEU A 18 -4.96 -8.65 -13.05
N PHE A 19 -4.95 -9.19 -11.82
CA PHE A 19 -4.41 -8.54 -10.63
C PHE A 19 -2.98 -8.02 -10.82
N ASN A 20 -2.08 -8.88 -11.33
CA ASN A 20 -0.69 -8.49 -11.56
C ASN A 20 -0.53 -7.39 -12.62
N ARG A 21 -1.43 -7.33 -13.61
CA ARG A 21 -1.47 -6.25 -14.59
C ARG A 21 -1.98 -4.95 -14.00
N LEU A 22 -3.08 -5.01 -13.24
CA LEU A 22 -3.68 -3.83 -12.58
C LEU A 22 -2.69 -3.18 -11.61
N THR A 23 -1.88 -4.00 -10.92
CA THR A 23 -0.84 -3.55 -9.97
C THR A 23 0.51 -3.22 -10.60
N ARG A 24 0.72 -3.46 -11.91
CA ARG A 24 2.01 -3.33 -12.61
C ARG A 24 3.17 -4.04 -11.91
N SER A 25 2.95 -5.32 -11.56
CA SER A 25 3.90 -6.40 -11.22
C SER A 25 5.08 -6.15 -10.26
N ARG A 26 5.23 -4.98 -9.65
CA ARG A 26 6.23 -4.73 -8.59
C ARG A 26 5.66 -4.20 -7.27
N ASP A 27 4.38 -3.82 -7.24
CA ASP A 27 3.69 -3.31 -6.04
C ASP A 27 2.52 -4.20 -5.60
N ALA A 28 2.49 -5.46 -6.06
CA ALA A 28 1.55 -6.45 -5.57
C ALA A 28 1.85 -6.72 -4.08
N LEU A 29 0.97 -6.26 -3.20
CA LEU A 29 1.06 -6.53 -1.77
C LEU A 29 0.54 -7.95 -1.55
N VAL A 30 1.45 -8.90 -1.36
CA VAL A 30 1.07 -10.19 -0.78
C VAL A 30 0.90 -9.95 0.73
N ALA A 31 -0.18 -9.26 1.10
CA ALA A 31 -0.52 -8.98 2.49
C ALA A 31 -1.21 -10.22 3.09
N ASP A 32 -0.43 -11.22 3.50
CA ASP A 32 -0.95 -12.48 4.05
C ASP A 32 -1.69 -12.37 5.42
N ILE A 33 -2.15 -11.22 5.93
CA ILE A 33 -2.75 -11.00 7.29
C ILE A 33 -3.53 -12.25 7.84
N PRO A 34 -3.11 -13.05 8.86
CA PRO A 34 -3.93 -14.12 9.44
C PRO A 34 -5.24 -13.54 9.98
N GLY A 35 -6.33 -14.29 9.87
CA GLY A 35 -7.70 -13.71 9.90
C GLY A 35 -8.22 -13.41 8.48
N LEU A 36 -7.30 -13.20 7.54
CA LEU A 36 -7.45 -13.50 6.11
C LEU A 36 -6.66 -14.78 5.84
N THR A 37 -7.25 -15.72 5.12
CA THR A 37 -6.53 -16.90 4.65
C THR A 37 -5.65 -16.54 3.45
N ARG A 38 -4.71 -17.44 3.20
CA ARG A 38 -3.63 -17.50 2.20
C ARG A 38 -3.99 -17.19 0.74
N ASP A 39 -5.25 -16.85 0.45
CA ASP A 39 -5.83 -16.83 -0.89
C ASP A 39 -6.13 -15.41 -1.42
N ARG A 40 -5.84 -14.36 -0.64
CA ARG A 40 -6.11 -12.96 -1.05
C ARG A 40 -4.85 -12.15 -1.28
N HIS A 41 -4.73 -11.58 -2.47
CA HIS A 41 -3.70 -10.60 -2.79
C HIS A 41 -4.31 -9.21 -2.80
N TYR A 42 -3.63 -8.27 -2.15
CA TYR A 42 -4.02 -6.86 -2.09
C TYR A 42 -3.04 -6.05 -2.93
N GLY A 43 -3.47 -4.97 -3.56
CA GLY A 43 -2.53 -4.22 -4.37
C GLY A 43 -3.03 -2.85 -4.73
N HIS A 44 -2.09 -1.97 -5.01
CA HIS A 44 -2.42 -0.67 -5.57
C HIS A 44 -2.60 -0.79 -7.07
N GLY A 45 -3.78 -0.43 -7.55
CA GLY A 45 -4.07 -0.21 -8.95
C GLY A 45 -3.30 1.00 -9.49
N LYS A 46 -2.54 0.79 -10.57
CA LYS A 46 -1.78 1.86 -11.27
C LYS A 46 -2.16 2.02 -12.74
N LEU A 47 -3.16 1.26 -13.19
CA LEU A 47 -3.67 1.31 -14.55
C LEU A 47 -4.96 2.12 -14.60
N GLY A 48 -5.14 2.96 -15.62
CA GLY A 48 -6.26 3.90 -15.69
C GLY A 48 -5.89 5.25 -15.10
N LEU A 49 -6.87 6.15 -15.02
CA LEU A 49 -6.65 7.52 -14.58
C LEU A 49 -6.65 7.65 -13.05
N LYS A 50 -7.52 6.90 -12.36
CA LYS A 50 -7.78 7.06 -10.92
C LYS A 50 -6.99 6.01 -10.12
N PRO A 51 -6.43 6.34 -8.94
CA PRO A 51 -5.83 5.35 -8.04
C PRO A 51 -6.91 4.54 -7.31
N TYR A 52 -6.68 3.23 -7.13
CA TYR A 52 -7.60 2.31 -6.46
C TYR A 52 -6.84 1.19 -5.75
N PHE A 53 -7.53 0.49 -4.87
CA PHE A 53 -7.12 -0.83 -4.40
C PHE A 53 -7.68 -1.92 -5.28
N VAL A 54 -6.93 -2.99 -5.48
CA VAL A 54 -7.40 -4.21 -6.09
C VAL A 54 -7.20 -5.39 -5.14
N VAL A 55 -8.20 -6.26 -5.06
CA VAL A 55 -8.20 -7.47 -4.24
C VAL A 55 -8.47 -8.68 -5.12
N ASP A 56 -7.57 -9.66 -5.16
CA ASP A 56 -7.83 -10.98 -5.76
C ASP A 56 -8.42 -11.89 -4.68
N THR A 57 -9.62 -12.43 -4.85
CA THR A 57 -10.27 -13.26 -3.83
C THR A 57 -9.95 -14.76 -3.94
N GLY A 58 -9.03 -15.16 -4.82
CA GLY A 58 -8.79 -16.57 -5.13
C GLY A 58 -9.94 -17.20 -5.93
N GLY A 59 -9.85 -18.49 -6.26
CA GLY A 59 -10.91 -19.21 -6.99
C GLY A 59 -12.22 -19.27 -6.20
N PHE A 60 -13.29 -18.65 -6.71
CA PHE A 60 -14.60 -18.71 -6.06
C PHE A 60 -15.33 -19.99 -6.48
N GLU A 61 -15.54 -20.92 -5.53
CA GLU A 61 -16.27 -22.17 -5.73
C GLU A 61 -17.56 -22.21 -4.89
N PRO A 62 -18.73 -21.94 -5.48
CA PRO A 62 -19.97 -21.74 -4.72
C PRO A 62 -20.74 -23.04 -4.35
N VAL A 63 -20.25 -24.23 -4.72
CA VAL A 63 -21.03 -25.49 -4.67
C VAL A 63 -20.81 -26.30 -3.38
N ILE A 64 -19.93 -25.87 -2.47
CA ILE A 64 -19.39 -26.78 -1.45
C ILE A 64 -19.97 -26.46 -0.05
N LYS A 65 -20.73 -27.43 0.48
CA LYS A 65 -21.54 -27.30 1.71
C LYS A 65 -20.79 -27.61 3.02
N SER A 66 -19.53 -28.07 2.96
CA SER A 66 -18.71 -28.36 4.15
C SER A 66 -17.21 -28.43 3.82
N GLY A 67 -16.34 -28.21 4.81
CA GLY A 67 -14.88 -28.31 4.69
C GLY A 67 -14.18 -26.98 4.40
N ILE A 68 -12.87 -27.04 4.11
CA ILE A 68 -12.00 -25.88 3.87
C ILE A 68 -12.57 -24.94 2.77
N LEU A 69 -13.24 -25.50 1.77
CA LEU A 69 -13.81 -24.77 0.64
C LEU A 69 -15.10 -23.98 1.00
N HIS A 70 -15.84 -24.37 2.04
CA HIS A 70 -16.99 -23.59 2.53
C HIS A 70 -16.53 -22.31 3.26
N ALA A 71 -15.42 -22.38 3.98
CA ALA A 71 -14.79 -21.21 4.60
C ALA A 71 -14.31 -20.22 3.52
N MET A 72 -13.80 -20.71 2.38
CA MET A 72 -13.40 -19.88 1.23
C MET A 72 -14.60 -19.15 0.59
N ALA A 73 -15.77 -19.80 0.50
CA ALA A 73 -16.99 -19.16 -0.02
C ALA A 73 -17.49 -18.02 0.88
N GLN A 74 -17.54 -18.22 2.21
CA GLN A 74 -17.90 -17.15 3.16
C GLN A 74 -16.92 -15.97 3.12
N GLN A 75 -15.66 -16.26 2.84
CA GLN A 75 -14.60 -15.27 2.71
C GLN A 75 -14.77 -14.42 1.44
N THR A 76 -14.94 -15.02 0.26
CA THR A 76 -15.15 -14.23 -0.97
C THR A 76 -16.37 -13.32 -0.86
N LEU A 77 -17.46 -13.79 -0.24
CA LEU A 77 -18.63 -12.96 0.03
C LEU A 77 -18.30 -11.75 0.91
N GLN A 78 -17.49 -11.93 1.96
CA GLN A 78 -17.06 -10.80 2.78
C GLN A 78 -16.24 -9.77 1.99
N ALA A 79 -15.35 -10.21 1.09
CA ALA A 79 -14.60 -9.28 0.24
C ALA A 79 -15.53 -8.53 -0.74
N VAL A 80 -16.55 -9.21 -1.26
CA VAL A 80 -17.59 -8.62 -2.11
C VAL A 80 -18.40 -7.58 -1.33
N ASP A 81 -18.82 -7.89 -0.10
CA ASP A 81 -19.59 -6.97 0.74
C ASP A 81 -18.81 -5.68 1.06
N GLU A 82 -17.48 -5.77 1.07
CA GLU A 82 -16.55 -4.67 1.33
C GLU A 82 -16.08 -3.95 0.05
N ALA A 83 -16.44 -4.45 -1.13
CA ALA A 83 -16.02 -3.89 -2.41
C ALA A 83 -16.77 -2.58 -2.71
N ASP A 84 -16.07 -1.65 -3.33
CA ASP A 84 -16.69 -0.52 -4.03
C ASP A 84 -17.24 -0.97 -5.38
N VAL A 85 -16.48 -1.81 -6.08
CA VAL A 85 -16.87 -2.42 -7.36
C VAL A 85 -16.36 -3.85 -7.43
N VAL A 86 -17.22 -4.76 -7.88
CA VAL A 86 -16.88 -6.17 -8.10
C VAL A 86 -16.61 -6.39 -9.58
N LEU A 87 -15.40 -6.85 -9.92
CA LEU A 87 -15.05 -7.30 -11.26
C LEU A 87 -15.26 -8.82 -11.33
N PHE A 88 -16.38 -9.24 -11.92
CA PHE A 88 -16.69 -10.66 -12.10
C PHE A 88 -16.04 -11.18 -13.39
N VAL A 89 -14.96 -11.95 -13.22
CA VAL A 89 -14.10 -12.43 -14.31
C VAL A 89 -14.55 -13.82 -14.78
N VAL A 90 -14.81 -13.94 -16.07
CA VAL A 90 -15.12 -15.19 -16.78
C VAL A 90 -14.09 -15.45 -17.89
N ASP A 91 -14.04 -16.67 -18.41
CA ASP A 91 -13.10 -17.07 -19.47
C ASP A 91 -13.79 -17.08 -20.84
N GLY A 92 -13.45 -16.14 -21.71
CA GLY A 92 -14.02 -16.01 -23.05
C GLY A 92 -13.68 -17.17 -23.99
N ARG A 93 -12.59 -17.91 -23.76
CA ARG A 93 -12.21 -19.06 -24.62
C ARG A 93 -12.99 -20.32 -24.28
N GLN A 94 -13.30 -20.50 -23.00
CA GLN A 94 -14.06 -21.66 -22.53
C GLN A 94 -15.57 -21.44 -22.61
N GLY A 95 -16.00 -20.18 -22.77
CA GLY A 95 -17.40 -19.81 -22.75
C GLY A 95 -18.02 -19.87 -21.36
N LEU A 96 -19.34 -19.74 -21.32
CA LEU A 96 -20.11 -19.65 -20.08
C LEU A 96 -20.22 -21.01 -19.35
N ALA A 97 -19.66 -21.11 -18.14
CA ALA A 97 -19.77 -22.32 -17.32
C ALA A 97 -20.99 -22.28 -16.37
N SER A 98 -21.46 -23.45 -15.93
CA SER A 98 -22.52 -23.56 -14.93
C SER A 98 -22.15 -22.90 -13.60
N GLN A 99 -20.88 -22.99 -13.20
CA GLN A 99 -20.36 -22.30 -12.02
C GLN A 99 -20.51 -20.78 -12.15
N ASP A 100 -20.27 -20.20 -13.32
CA ASP A 100 -20.37 -18.76 -13.54
C ASP A 100 -21.82 -18.26 -13.31
N LYS A 101 -22.82 -19.07 -13.67
CA LYS A 101 -24.25 -18.80 -13.39
C LYS A 101 -24.53 -18.75 -11.88
N ILE A 102 -24.01 -19.71 -11.12
CA ILE A 102 -24.17 -19.77 -9.66
C ILE A 102 -23.50 -18.56 -8.98
N ILE A 103 -22.31 -18.18 -9.45
CA ILE A 103 -21.58 -17.02 -8.93
C ILE A 103 -22.37 -15.74 -9.21
N ALA A 104 -22.86 -15.56 -10.45
CA ALA A 104 -23.67 -14.41 -10.83
C ALA A 104 -24.96 -14.30 -9.99
N ASP A 105 -25.65 -15.42 -9.73
CA ASP A 105 -26.83 -15.48 -8.87
C ASP A 105 -26.56 -15.00 -7.44
N GLN A 106 -25.39 -15.33 -6.90
CA GLN A 106 -24.97 -14.89 -5.57
C GLN A 106 -24.59 -13.41 -5.57
N LEU A 107 -23.80 -12.97 -6.55
CA LEU A 107 -23.38 -11.57 -6.67
C LEU A 107 -24.58 -10.63 -6.82
N ARG A 108 -25.59 -10.99 -7.62
CA ARG A 108 -26.82 -10.18 -7.75
C ARG A 108 -27.53 -9.88 -6.42
N LYS A 109 -27.38 -10.75 -5.42
CA LYS A 109 -28.03 -10.59 -4.12
C LYS A 109 -27.30 -9.64 -3.18
N THR A 110 -26.04 -9.26 -3.49
CA THR A 110 -25.24 -8.41 -2.61
C THR A 110 -25.56 -6.92 -2.76
N GLY A 111 -26.20 -6.52 -3.86
CA GLY A 111 -26.52 -5.11 -4.15
C GLY A 111 -25.30 -4.26 -4.56
N GLN A 112 -24.12 -4.89 -4.71
CA GLN A 112 -22.89 -4.22 -5.11
C GLN A 112 -22.87 -3.92 -6.61
N ARG A 113 -22.08 -2.91 -7.02
CA ARG A 113 -21.84 -2.63 -8.44
C ARG A 113 -20.97 -3.74 -9.03
N ILE A 114 -21.53 -4.53 -9.93
CA ILE A 114 -20.86 -5.67 -10.56
C ILE A 114 -20.59 -5.37 -12.02
N ILE A 115 -19.36 -5.60 -12.46
CA ILE A 115 -18.93 -5.47 -13.86
C ILE A 115 -18.49 -6.83 -14.35
N LEU A 116 -19.14 -7.31 -15.41
CA LEU A 116 -18.81 -8.58 -16.04
C LEU A 116 -17.60 -8.41 -16.97
N VAL A 117 -16.53 -9.14 -16.67
CA VAL A 117 -15.25 -9.08 -17.36
C VAL A 117 -14.98 -10.41 -18.06
N VAL A 118 -15.01 -10.42 -19.38
CA VAL A 118 -14.68 -11.60 -20.20
C VAL A 118 -13.18 -11.54 -20.51
N ASN A 119 -12.39 -12.30 -19.76
CA ASN A 119 -10.94 -12.37 -19.93
C ASN A 119 -10.54 -13.40 -21.00
N LYS A 120 -9.31 -13.31 -21.51
CA LYS A 120 -8.78 -14.15 -22.62
C LYS A 120 -9.53 -13.94 -23.94
N ALA A 121 -10.05 -12.74 -24.16
CA ALA A 121 -10.85 -12.38 -25.33
C ALA A 121 -9.98 -11.88 -26.50
N GLU A 122 -8.74 -12.35 -26.64
CA GLU A 122 -7.83 -11.90 -27.69
C GLU A 122 -8.45 -12.13 -29.08
N GLY A 123 -8.64 -11.07 -29.86
CA GLY A 123 -9.22 -11.15 -31.20
C GLY A 123 -10.72 -11.49 -31.23
N MET A 124 -11.43 -11.41 -30.09
CA MET A 124 -12.85 -11.77 -29.96
C MET A 124 -13.79 -10.55 -29.92
N HIS A 125 -13.33 -9.36 -30.30
CA HIS A 125 -14.14 -8.13 -30.29
C HIS A 125 -15.36 -8.24 -31.20
N ALA A 126 -16.54 -8.00 -30.64
CA ALA A 126 -17.85 -8.14 -31.31
C ALA A 126 -18.17 -9.55 -31.84
N SER A 127 -17.58 -10.61 -31.25
CA SER A 127 -17.89 -12.00 -31.60
C SER A 127 -19.29 -12.42 -31.08
N PRO A 128 -20.04 -13.26 -31.80
CA PRO A 128 -21.24 -13.93 -31.28
C PRO A 128 -21.01 -14.68 -29.96
N MET A 129 -19.75 -15.06 -29.69
CA MET A 129 -19.33 -15.68 -28.42
C MET A 129 -19.51 -14.75 -27.21
N MET A 130 -19.68 -13.45 -27.41
CA MET A 130 -19.99 -12.52 -26.32
C MET A 130 -21.48 -12.55 -25.93
N ALA A 131 -22.35 -13.04 -26.84
CA ALA A 131 -23.80 -13.03 -26.64
C ALA A 131 -24.25 -13.93 -25.48
N GLU A 132 -23.61 -15.09 -25.30
CA GLU A 132 -23.94 -16.02 -24.22
C GLU A 132 -23.72 -15.41 -22.82
N PHE A 133 -22.75 -14.49 -22.68
CA PHE A 133 -22.47 -13.86 -21.39
C PHE A 133 -23.54 -12.86 -20.97
N HIS A 134 -24.39 -12.38 -21.89
CA HIS A 134 -25.56 -11.59 -21.53
C HIS A 134 -26.61 -12.40 -20.74
N GLU A 135 -26.62 -13.73 -20.86
CA GLU A 135 -27.49 -14.60 -20.04
C GLU A 135 -27.24 -14.43 -18.54
N LEU A 136 -26.05 -13.96 -18.16
CA LEU A 136 -25.72 -13.68 -16.78
C LEU A 136 -26.44 -12.47 -16.21
N GLY A 137 -27.11 -11.63 -17.02
CA GLY A 137 -27.95 -10.53 -16.53
C GLY A 137 -27.20 -9.52 -15.64
N LEU A 138 -25.92 -9.28 -15.94
CA LEU A 138 -25.03 -8.36 -15.20
C LEU A 138 -24.61 -7.14 -16.04
N GLY A 139 -25.43 -6.76 -17.02
CA GLY A 139 -25.12 -5.67 -17.95
C GLY A 139 -24.27 -6.14 -19.15
N ALA A 140 -23.60 -5.19 -19.79
CA ALA A 140 -22.77 -5.47 -20.97
C ALA A 140 -21.43 -6.14 -20.58
N PRO A 141 -21.03 -7.25 -21.21
CA PRO A 141 -19.76 -7.90 -20.93
C PRO A 141 -18.59 -7.09 -21.49
N HIS A 142 -17.57 -6.83 -20.66
CA HIS A 142 -16.35 -6.15 -21.06
C HIS A 142 -15.26 -7.17 -21.43
N SER A 143 -14.93 -7.26 -22.72
CA SER A 143 -13.84 -8.12 -23.22
C SER A 143 -12.46 -7.54 -22.88
N VAL A 144 -11.59 -8.35 -22.28
CA VAL A 144 -10.21 -7.97 -21.96
C VAL A 144 -9.21 -9.10 -22.24
N SER A 145 -7.94 -8.72 -22.38
CA SER A 145 -6.83 -9.67 -22.28
C SER A 145 -5.90 -9.27 -21.15
N ALA A 146 -5.96 -9.99 -20.02
CA ALA A 146 -4.99 -9.82 -18.95
C ALA A 146 -3.57 -10.22 -19.39
N LEU A 147 -3.43 -11.20 -20.28
CA LEU A 147 -2.13 -11.66 -20.74
C LEU A 147 -1.43 -10.62 -21.63
N HIS A 148 -2.17 -9.97 -22.54
CA HIS A 148 -1.62 -9.00 -23.49
C HIS A 148 -1.79 -7.54 -23.04
N GLY A 149 -2.62 -7.29 -22.03
CA GLY A 149 -2.87 -5.95 -21.48
C GLY A 149 -3.91 -5.14 -22.27
N GLU A 150 -4.76 -5.80 -23.06
CA GLU A 150 -5.74 -5.15 -23.94
C GLU A 150 -7.01 -4.78 -23.17
N HIS A 151 -7.54 -3.58 -23.44
CA HIS A 151 -8.78 -3.00 -22.88
C HIS A 151 -8.86 -2.91 -21.34
N LEU A 152 -7.74 -3.16 -20.65
CA LEU A 152 -7.70 -3.08 -19.19
C LEU A 152 -7.82 -1.63 -18.67
N GLY A 153 -7.30 -0.65 -19.41
CA GLY A 153 -7.44 0.77 -19.04
C GLY A 153 -8.89 1.22 -19.09
N GLU A 154 -9.58 0.93 -20.20
CA GLU A 154 -11.00 1.23 -20.40
C GLU A 154 -11.89 0.54 -19.36
N LEU A 155 -11.61 -0.73 -19.04
CA LEU A 155 -12.32 -1.45 -17.97
C LEU A 155 -12.22 -0.71 -16.64
N VAL A 156 -11.02 -0.26 -16.26
CA VAL A 156 -10.80 0.43 -14.99
C VAL A 156 -11.44 1.81 -14.98
N ASP A 157 -11.29 2.56 -16.07
CA ASP A 157 -11.86 3.90 -16.17
C ASP A 157 -13.40 3.85 -16.11
N PHE A 158 -14.02 2.84 -16.73
CA PHE A 158 -15.45 2.54 -16.60
C PHE A 158 -15.83 2.12 -15.17
N ALA A 159 -15.06 1.22 -14.56
CA ALA A 159 -15.31 0.77 -13.19
C ALA A 159 -15.29 1.92 -12.19
N LEU A 160 -14.45 2.92 -12.43
CA LEU A 160 -14.26 4.05 -11.55
C LEU A 160 -14.97 5.32 -12.03
N GLU A 161 -15.87 5.25 -13.01
CA GLU A 161 -16.48 6.43 -13.64
C GLU A 161 -17.16 7.37 -12.63
N ASP A 162 -17.96 6.80 -11.72
CA ASP A 162 -18.73 7.52 -10.69
C ASP A 162 -17.88 8.02 -9.52
N TYR A 163 -16.66 7.51 -9.39
CA TYR A 163 -15.74 7.95 -8.36
C TYR A 163 -15.07 9.23 -8.83
N ALA A 164 -15.12 10.30 -8.03
CA ALA A 164 -14.44 11.53 -8.39
C ALA A 164 -12.96 11.25 -8.69
N TYR A 165 -12.42 11.80 -9.80
CA TYR A 165 -10.98 11.94 -9.97
C TYR A 165 -10.52 12.92 -8.90
N ALA A 166 -10.28 12.41 -7.69
CA ALA A 166 -9.63 13.20 -6.71
C ALA A 166 -8.18 13.32 -7.20
N ALA A 167 -7.80 14.53 -7.62
CA ALA A 167 -6.47 15.06 -7.32
C ALA A 167 -6.29 15.10 -5.78
N ALA A 168 -6.43 13.92 -5.16
CA ALA A 168 -6.71 13.72 -3.74
C ALA A 168 -5.47 14.06 -2.92
N ASP A 169 -4.28 13.92 -3.49
CA ASP A 169 -3.06 14.21 -2.76
C ASP A 169 -2.93 15.70 -2.40
N GLU A 170 -3.50 16.63 -3.18
CA GLU A 170 -3.50 18.06 -2.84
C GLU A 170 -4.75 18.48 -2.04
N ALA A 171 -5.94 18.01 -2.42
CA ALA A 171 -7.18 18.41 -1.76
C ALA A 171 -7.48 17.66 -0.44
N GLU A 172 -7.09 16.38 -0.31
CA GLU A 172 -7.22 15.58 0.92
C GLU A 172 -6.11 15.96 1.92
N SER A 173 -4.89 16.27 1.45
CA SER A 173 -3.85 16.92 2.28
C SER A 173 -4.25 18.31 2.76
N ALA A 174 -5.03 19.07 1.97
CA ALA A 174 -5.58 20.36 2.39
C ALA A 174 -6.78 20.22 3.35
N ARG A 175 -7.50 19.10 3.32
CA ARG A 175 -8.62 18.79 4.24
C ARG A 175 -8.13 18.39 5.63
N LEU A 176 -7.04 17.64 5.72
CA LEU A 176 -6.43 17.24 6.98
C LEU A 176 -5.44 18.32 7.44
N LYS A 177 -5.96 19.43 7.99
CA LYS A 177 -5.13 20.49 8.58
C LYS A 177 -4.30 19.99 9.78
N HIS A 178 -4.61 18.80 10.29
CA HIS A 178 -4.21 18.26 11.58
C HIS A 178 -3.77 16.81 11.40
N PRO A 179 -2.91 16.25 12.28
CA PRO A 179 -2.41 14.89 12.10
C PRO A 179 -3.54 13.87 12.07
N ALA A 180 -3.64 13.13 10.96
CA ALA A 180 -4.59 12.04 10.83
C ALA A 180 -3.98 10.73 11.32
N ILE A 181 -4.70 10.05 12.20
CA ILE A 181 -4.22 8.89 12.95
C ILE A 181 -5.10 7.68 12.63
N ALA A 182 -4.49 6.54 12.33
CA ALA A 182 -5.19 5.25 12.29
C ALA A 182 -4.69 4.33 13.40
N ILE A 183 -5.60 3.75 14.19
CA ILE A 183 -5.26 2.78 15.23
C ILE A 183 -5.51 1.37 14.69
N VAL A 184 -4.45 0.61 14.51
CA VAL A 184 -4.48 -0.68 13.82
C VAL A 184 -3.82 -1.78 14.64
N GLY A 185 -4.19 -3.02 14.35
CA GLY A 185 -3.76 -4.18 15.11
C GLY A 185 -4.80 -5.28 15.05
N ARG A 186 -4.42 -6.48 15.49
CA ARG A 186 -5.32 -7.64 15.48
C ARG A 186 -6.60 -7.45 16.29
N PRO A 187 -7.63 -8.28 16.07
CA PRO A 187 -8.73 -8.41 17.02
C PRO A 187 -8.20 -8.67 18.44
N ASN A 188 -8.89 -8.13 19.45
CA ASN A 188 -8.64 -8.39 20.88
C ASN A 188 -7.29 -7.94 21.47
N VAL A 189 -6.46 -7.18 20.73
CA VAL A 189 -5.23 -6.55 21.28
C VAL A 189 -5.52 -5.36 22.19
N GLY A 190 -6.78 -4.93 22.28
CA GLY A 190 -7.24 -3.83 23.12
C GLY A 190 -7.28 -2.46 22.41
N LYS A 191 -7.48 -2.42 21.08
CA LYS A 191 -7.65 -1.17 20.31
C LYS A 191 -8.80 -0.31 20.84
N SER A 192 -9.98 -0.90 21.01
CA SER A 192 -11.18 -0.17 21.48
C SER A 192 -10.99 0.35 22.90
N THR A 193 -10.35 -0.45 23.77
CA THR A 193 -9.94 0.00 25.10
C THR A 193 -8.95 1.17 25.02
N LEU A 194 -7.93 1.07 24.17
CA LEU A 194 -6.94 2.14 23.97
C LEU A 194 -7.62 3.45 23.54
N ILE A 195 -8.54 3.37 22.58
CA ILE A 195 -9.27 4.53 22.09
C ILE A 195 -10.14 5.12 23.18
N ASN A 196 -10.96 4.31 23.87
CA ASN A 196 -11.84 4.79 24.92
C ASN A 196 -11.05 5.44 26.07
N THR A 197 -9.90 4.87 26.43
CA THR A 197 -9.02 5.46 27.45
C THR A 197 -8.41 6.77 26.97
N LEU A 198 -7.99 6.88 25.71
CA LEU A 198 -7.52 8.15 25.13
C LEU A 198 -8.65 9.20 25.12
N LEU A 199 -9.85 8.81 24.72
CA LEU A 199 -11.05 9.68 24.66
C LEU A 199 -11.57 10.09 26.05
N GLY A 200 -11.35 9.24 27.07
CA GLY A 200 -11.80 9.46 28.43
C GLY A 200 -10.82 10.23 29.32
N GLU A 201 -9.63 10.58 28.84
CA GLU A 201 -8.76 11.52 29.56
C GLU A 201 -9.42 12.91 29.55
N GLU A 202 -9.37 13.64 30.67
CA GLU A 202 -9.96 15.00 30.86
C GLU A 202 -9.48 16.06 29.83
N ARG A 203 -8.56 15.66 28.94
CA ARG A 203 -7.88 16.47 27.94
C ARG A 203 -8.46 16.33 26.54
N LEU A 204 -9.43 15.43 26.35
CA LEU A 204 -10.00 15.14 25.04
C LEU A 204 -11.40 15.72 24.86
N ILE A 205 -11.53 16.64 23.90
CA ILE A 205 -12.82 17.22 23.49
C ILE A 205 -13.14 16.68 22.10
N THR A 206 -14.29 16.03 21.95
CA THR A 206 -14.81 15.62 20.64
C THR A 206 -15.64 16.74 20.03
N PHE A 207 -15.38 17.09 18.77
CA PHE A 207 -16.22 18.04 18.05
C PHE A 207 -17.48 17.32 17.55
N ASP A 208 -18.56 17.41 18.31
CA ASP A 208 -19.88 16.98 17.83
C ASP A 208 -20.36 17.97 16.76
N GLN A 209 -20.01 17.75 15.48
CA GLN A 209 -20.69 18.39 14.37
C GLN A 209 -21.78 17.45 13.81
N PRO A 210 -23.06 17.74 14.07
CA PRO A 210 -24.16 16.99 13.50
C PRO A 210 -24.33 17.39 12.03
N GLY A 211 -23.93 16.52 11.10
CA GLY A 211 -24.44 16.53 9.73
C GLY A 211 -23.40 16.45 8.62
N THR A 212 -23.11 15.23 8.17
CA THR A 212 -23.21 14.78 6.76
C THR A 212 -23.24 13.25 6.76
N THR A 213 -24.31 12.67 6.23
CA THR A 213 -24.66 11.23 6.27
C THR A 213 -23.83 10.35 5.33
N ARG A 214 -22.56 10.69 5.06
CA ARG A 214 -21.62 9.87 4.27
C ARG A 214 -20.23 9.68 4.90
N ASP A 215 -19.82 10.50 5.87
CA ASP A 215 -18.45 10.51 6.40
C ASP A 215 -18.35 9.92 7.82
N SER A 216 -18.85 8.69 8.00
CA SER A 216 -18.81 7.97 9.29
C SER A 216 -17.41 7.49 9.73
N ILE A 217 -16.37 7.86 8.98
CA ILE A 217 -15.03 7.26 9.07
C ILE A 217 -14.01 8.17 9.75
N TYR A 218 -14.28 9.48 9.83
CA TYR A 218 -13.41 10.46 10.45
C TYR A 218 -14.05 11.00 11.74
N VAL A 219 -13.25 11.09 12.81
CA VAL A 219 -13.64 11.71 14.08
C VAL A 219 -12.55 12.68 14.48
N ASP A 220 -12.88 13.97 14.47
CA ASP A 220 -11.98 15.02 14.95
C ASP A 220 -12.03 15.10 16.47
N PHE A 221 -10.86 15.21 17.08
CA PHE A 221 -10.70 15.36 18.51
C PHE A 221 -9.53 16.30 18.83
N GLU A 222 -9.55 16.88 20.02
CA GLU A 222 -8.47 17.70 20.53
C GLU A 222 -7.77 16.97 21.68
N TYR A 223 -6.44 16.96 21.73
CA TYR A 223 -5.67 16.43 22.87
C TYR A 223 -4.58 17.43 23.24
N ASP A 224 -4.52 17.85 24.52
CA ASP A 224 -3.60 18.89 24.99
C ASP A 224 -3.61 20.16 24.10
N GLN A 225 -4.81 20.62 23.74
CA GLN A 225 -5.09 21.76 22.87
C GLN A 225 -4.60 21.63 21.41
N ARG A 226 -4.27 20.42 20.98
CA ARG A 226 -3.86 20.12 19.61
C ARG A 226 -4.95 19.30 18.93
N PRO A 227 -5.41 19.72 17.76
CA PRO A 227 -6.43 18.98 17.05
C PRO A 227 -5.81 17.78 16.30
N TYR A 228 -6.59 16.71 16.17
CA TYR A 228 -6.26 15.46 15.51
C TYR A 228 -7.50 14.90 14.81
N THR A 229 -7.27 14.04 13.82
CA THR A 229 -8.36 13.29 13.16
C THR A 229 -8.12 11.80 13.33
N LEU A 230 -9.03 11.09 13.99
CA LEU A 230 -9.02 9.64 14.05
C LEU A 230 -9.72 9.07 12.82
N ILE A 231 -9.02 8.20 12.11
CA ILE A 231 -9.52 7.44 10.97
C ILE A 231 -9.90 6.04 11.42
N ASP A 232 -11.05 5.57 10.96
CA ASP A 232 -11.62 4.23 11.18
C ASP A 232 -12.35 4.07 12.51
N THR A 233 -13.45 4.83 12.64
CA THR A 233 -14.33 4.84 13.81
C THR A 233 -15.59 4.00 13.65
N ALA A 234 -15.62 3.04 12.71
CA ALA A 234 -16.78 2.18 12.52
C ALA A 234 -17.18 1.43 13.82
N GLY A 235 -16.23 1.24 14.75
CA GLY A 235 -16.47 0.72 16.10
C GLY A 235 -16.77 1.76 17.20
N LEU A 236 -16.51 3.06 17.00
CA LEU A 236 -16.64 4.09 18.05
C LEU A 236 -18.00 4.78 18.06
N ARG A 237 -18.59 5.07 16.88
CA ARG A 237 -19.88 5.79 16.81
C ARG A 237 -21.09 4.97 17.29
N ARG A 238 -20.96 3.66 17.51
CA ARG A 238 -22.05 2.80 17.99
C ARG A 238 -21.98 2.49 19.48
N ALA A 239 -21.19 3.23 20.24
CA ALA A 239 -21.13 3.13 21.70
C ALA A 239 -22.35 3.73 22.41
N THR A 240 -23.57 3.35 22.02
CA THR A 240 -24.78 3.72 22.80
C THR A 240 -25.76 2.59 23.04
N LYS A 241 -25.67 1.44 22.37
CA LYS A 241 -26.31 0.19 22.83
C LYS A 241 -26.06 -0.95 21.84
N VAL A 242 -25.51 -2.03 22.39
CA VAL A 242 -25.53 -3.42 21.86
C VAL A 242 -24.57 -3.69 20.68
N TRP A 243 -24.11 -4.95 20.66
CA TRP A 243 -23.28 -5.65 19.66
C TRP A 243 -21.80 -5.84 20.02
N GLU A 244 -21.57 -6.71 21.01
CA GLU A 244 -20.37 -7.57 21.16
C GLU A 244 -20.29 -8.68 20.09
N THR A 245 -21.24 -8.77 19.16
CA THR A 245 -21.32 -9.92 18.25
C THR A 245 -20.87 -9.51 16.86
N ILE A 246 -19.62 -9.91 16.55
CA ILE A 246 -18.94 -9.88 15.26
C ILE A 246 -18.28 -8.52 14.90
N GLU A 247 -17.23 -8.13 15.64
CA GLU A 247 -16.12 -7.35 15.06
C GLU A 247 -15.39 -8.21 14.01
N LYS A 248 -16.03 -8.51 12.88
CA LYS A 248 -15.31 -8.91 11.67
C LYS A 248 -14.66 -7.65 11.12
N PHE A 249 -13.49 -7.31 11.66
CA PHE A 249 -12.64 -6.28 11.07
C PHE A 249 -12.42 -6.61 9.60
N SER A 250 -12.95 -5.77 8.72
CA SER A 250 -12.62 -5.78 7.30
C SER A 250 -11.14 -5.42 7.17
N ALA A 251 -10.34 -6.36 6.66
CA ALA A 251 -8.95 -6.08 6.37
C ALA A 251 -8.81 -4.94 5.35
N ILE A 252 -9.74 -4.84 4.39
CA ILE A 252 -9.77 -3.75 3.40
C ILE A 252 -9.88 -2.40 4.10
N LYS A 253 -10.80 -2.26 5.07
CA LYS A 253 -10.95 -1.01 5.84
C LYS A 253 -9.70 -0.66 6.63
N THR A 254 -9.04 -1.64 7.25
CA THR A 254 -7.77 -1.41 7.96
C THR A 254 -6.69 -0.89 7.01
N LEU A 255 -6.58 -1.44 5.80
CA LEU A 255 -5.62 -0.99 4.79
C LEU A 255 -5.95 0.42 4.28
N GLN A 256 -7.23 0.70 4.02
CA GLN A 256 -7.71 2.04 3.64
C GLN A 256 -7.44 3.08 4.73
N ALA A 257 -7.63 2.72 6.00
CA ALA A 257 -7.38 3.59 7.14
C ALA A 257 -5.90 3.97 7.25
N ILE A 258 -5.00 2.99 7.11
CA ILE A 258 -3.55 3.21 7.12
C ILE A 258 -3.16 4.15 5.98
N GLU A 259 -3.71 3.99 4.78
CA GLU A 259 -3.40 4.86 3.65
C GLU A 259 -3.92 6.29 3.77
N ALA A 260 -5.08 6.46 4.41
CA ALA A 260 -5.63 7.78 4.65
C ALA A 260 -4.92 8.52 5.80
N ALA A 261 -4.27 7.78 6.71
CA ALA A 261 -3.59 8.35 7.87
C ALA A 261 -2.23 8.99 7.53
N ASN A 262 -1.77 9.92 8.35
CA ASN A 262 -0.37 10.34 8.36
C ASN A 262 0.45 9.45 9.31
N VAL A 263 -0.13 9.11 10.46
CA VAL A 263 0.50 8.28 11.50
C VAL A 263 -0.37 7.06 11.78
N ALA A 264 0.21 5.87 11.72
CA ALA A 264 -0.41 4.65 12.19
C ALA A 264 0.07 4.32 13.61
N ILE A 265 -0.86 3.98 14.50
CA ILE A 265 -0.57 3.41 15.82
C ILE A 265 -0.81 1.91 15.74
N LEU A 266 0.26 1.12 15.73
CA LEU A 266 0.18 -0.33 15.73
C LEU A 266 0.10 -0.85 17.16
N VAL A 267 -1.05 -1.40 17.53
CA VAL A 267 -1.32 -1.98 18.85
C VAL A 267 -1.03 -3.48 18.84
N LEU A 268 -0.14 -3.90 19.72
CA LEU A 268 0.30 -5.27 19.92
C LEU A 268 -0.05 -5.73 21.34
N ASP A 269 -0.24 -7.03 21.53
CA ASP A 269 -0.53 -7.62 22.84
C ASP A 269 0.74 -8.22 23.45
N ALA A 270 1.12 -7.76 24.65
CA ALA A 270 2.29 -8.23 25.37
C ALA A 270 2.25 -9.72 25.73
N HIS A 271 1.06 -10.28 26.01
CA HIS A 271 0.92 -11.68 26.41
C HIS A 271 0.93 -12.63 25.22
N SER A 272 0.36 -12.19 24.10
CA SER A 272 0.18 -13.01 22.90
C SER A 272 1.38 -13.01 21.96
N GLY A 273 2.38 -12.17 22.23
CA GLY A 273 3.57 -11.99 21.38
C GLY A 273 3.22 -11.43 19.99
N ILE A 274 4.23 -11.41 19.11
CA ILE A 274 4.07 -10.96 17.72
C ILE A 274 3.66 -12.14 16.85
N SER A 275 2.44 -12.06 16.33
CA SER A 275 1.91 -12.98 15.32
C SER A 275 2.36 -12.58 13.91
N GLU A 276 2.12 -13.44 12.93
CA GLU A 276 2.29 -13.08 11.53
C GLU A 276 1.36 -11.93 11.10
N GLN A 277 0.19 -11.72 11.73
CA GLN A 277 -0.70 -10.60 11.42
C GLN A 277 -0.06 -9.27 11.72
N ASP A 278 0.55 -9.21 12.89
CA ASP A 278 1.17 -8.01 13.41
C ASP A 278 2.32 -7.60 12.49
N ALA A 279 3.16 -8.57 12.11
CA ALA A 279 4.25 -8.37 11.17
C ALA A 279 3.77 -7.90 9.79
N ARG A 280 2.61 -8.37 9.34
CA ARG A 280 2.04 -8.01 8.02
C ARG A 280 1.38 -6.65 7.99
N ILE A 281 0.60 -6.32 9.02
CA ILE A 281 0.09 -4.95 9.19
C ILE A 281 1.27 -3.98 9.27
N ALA A 282 2.32 -4.30 10.04
CA ALA A 282 3.53 -3.49 10.10
C ALA A 282 4.24 -3.34 8.74
N GLY A 283 4.35 -4.43 7.98
CA GLY A 283 4.90 -4.41 6.62
C GLY A 283 4.11 -3.49 5.70
N PHE A 284 2.78 -3.59 5.72
CA PHE A 284 1.93 -2.72 4.92
C PHE A 284 2.05 -1.24 5.32
N ILE A 285 2.13 -0.91 6.62
CA ILE A 285 2.36 0.48 7.07
C ILE A 285 3.66 1.04 6.48
N LEU A 286 4.74 0.25 6.50
CA LEU A 286 6.06 0.62 5.96
C LEU A 286 6.00 0.83 4.43
N GLU A 287 5.31 -0.05 3.72
CA GLU A 287 5.10 0.02 2.26
C GLU A 287 4.18 1.18 1.86
N ALA A 288 3.16 1.49 2.65
CA ALA A 288 2.33 2.67 2.52
C ALA A 288 3.08 3.97 2.88
N GLY A 289 4.27 3.85 3.47
CA GLY A 289 5.16 4.97 3.79
C GLY A 289 4.67 5.83 4.95
N ARG A 290 3.85 5.27 5.84
CA ARG A 290 3.21 6.01 6.92
C ARG A 290 4.13 6.10 8.13
N ALA A 291 4.04 7.19 8.86
CA ALA A 291 4.68 7.27 10.17
C ALA A 291 4.09 6.21 11.11
N LEU A 292 4.89 5.71 12.04
CA LEU A 292 4.52 4.57 12.88
C LEU A 292 4.90 4.80 14.34
N VAL A 293 3.94 4.58 15.21
CA VAL A 293 4.11 4.40 16.66
C VAL A 293 3.68 2.99 17.02
N VAL A 294 4.53 2.24 17.71
CA VAL A 294 4.23 0.88 18.16
C VAL A 294 3.83 0.93 19.63
N VAL A 295 2.68 0.36 19.96
CA VAL A 295 2.14 0.30 21.31
C VAL A 295 1.99 -1.16 21.72
N ILE A 296 2.77 -1.58 22.71
CA ILE A 296 2.65 -2.89 23.35
C ILE A 296 1.71 -2.74 24.53
N ASN A 297 0.46 -3.16 24.33
CA ASN A 297 -0.62 -3.08 25.29
C ASN A 297 -0.66 -4.31 26.22
N LYS A 298 -1.45 -4.22 27.30
CA LYS A 298 -1.56 -5.23 28.37
C LYS A 298 -0.22 -5.49 29.06
N TRP A 299 0.51 -4.41 29.34
CA TRP A 299 1.80 -4.47 30.03
C TRP A 299 1.68 -4.68 31.55
N ASP A 300 0.45 -4.55 32.07
CA ASP A 300 0.11 -4.84 33.45
C ASP A 300 0.25 -6.33 33.80
N GLY A 301 0.48 -6.64 35.08
CA GLY A 301 0.56 -8.01 35.57
C GLY A 301 1.78 -8.83 35.12
N LEU A 302 2.72 -8.25 34.38
CA LEU A 302 3.96 -8.91 33.95
C LEU A 302 5.07 -8.74 34.99
N ASP A 303 5.75 -9.85 35.32
CA ASP A 303 6.99 -9.85 36.11
C ASP A 303 8.19 -9.37 35.27
N ASP A 304 9.30 -9.04 35.95
CA ASP A 304 10.47 -8.46 35.28
C ASP A 304 11.13 -9.43 34.29
N TYR A 305 11.14 -10.73 34.62
CA TYR A 305 11.66 -11.76 33.71
C TYR A 305 10.88 -11.79 32.39
N ARG A 306 9.54 -11.79 32.45
CA ARG A 306 8.69 -11.82 31.26
C ARG A 306 8.76 -10.51 30.48
N ARG A 307 8.89 -9.37 31.16
CA ARG A 307 9.12 -8.07 30.50
C ARG A 307 10.40 -8.09 29.67
N ASP A 308 11.49 -8.64 30.20
CA ASP A 308 12.77 -8.71 29.49
C ASP A 308 12.72 -9.69 28.32
N GLN A 309 12.04 -10.84 28.47
CA GLN A 309 11.79 -11.76 27.36
C GLN A 309 11.00 -11.09 26.22
N ILE A 310 9.94 -10.35 26.56
CA ILE A 310 9.12 -9.64 25.56
C ILE A 310 9.94 -8.55 24.86
N LYS A 311 10.74 -7.76 25.59
CA LYS A 311 11.64 -6.76 25.00
C LYS A 311 12.59 -7.37 23.98
N LEU A 312 13.23 -8.49 24.32
CA LEU A 312 14.14 -9.22 23.42
C LEU A 312 13.41 -9.78 22.19
N GLU A 313 12.25 -10.40 22.40
CA GLU A 313 11.46 -10.97 21.30
C GLU A 313 11.01 -9.89 20.31
N PHE A 314 10.45 -8.79 20.81
CA PHE A 314 9.94 -7.69 20.00
C PHE A 314 11.08 -6.94 19.32
N GLY A 315 12.21 -6.71 20.00
CA GLY A 315 13.40 -6.10 19.41
C GLY A 315 13.94 -6.91 18.22
N ARG A 316 13.90 -8.25 18.30
CA ARG A 316 14.32 -9.12 17.19
C ARG A 316 13.29 -9.13 16.05
N LYS A 317 12.02 -9.36 16.36
CA LYS A 317 10.96 -9.52 15.33
C LYS A 317 10.60 -8.21 14.64
N LEU A 318 10.69 -7.07 15.33
CA LEU A 318 10.39 -5.74 14.79
C LEU A 318 11.65 -4.94 14.41
N ALA A 319 12.80 -5.61 14.22
CA ALA A 319 14.05 -4.95 13.87
C ALA A 319 13.96 -4.09 12.59
N PHE A 320 13.06 -4.45 11.67
CA PHE A 320 12.78 -3.70 10.45
C PHE A 320 12.00 -2.38 10.69
N LEU A 321 11.45 -2.19 11.89
CA LEU A 321 10.74 -0.99 12.35
C LEU A 321 11.59 -0.17 13.31
N ASN A 322 12.91 -0.24 13.21
CA ASN A 322 13.84 0.49 14.09
C ASN A 322 13.71 2.03 14.05
N PHE A 323 12.89 2.57 13.14
CA PHE A 323 12.56 3.99 13.09
C PHE A 323 11.36 4.34 13.97
N ALA A 324 10.50 3.37 14.29
CA ALA A 324 9.28 3.60 15.05
C ALA A 324 9.56 3.70 16.56
N ASN A 325 8.84 4.60 17.23
CA ASN A 325 8.89 4.70 18.69
C ASN A 325 8.01 3.59 19.30
N LEU A 326 8.54 2.91 20.30
CA LEU A 326 7.89 1.78 20.95
C LEU A 326 7.53 2.13 22.40
N HIS A 327 6.26 1.96 22.75
CA HIS A 327 5.71 2.28 24.07
C HIS A 327 5.08 1.06 24.71
N TYR A 328 5.30 0.89 26.01
CA TYR A 328 4.70 -0.17 26.82
C TYR A 328 3.57 0.42 27.65
N VAL A 329 2.35 -0.07 27.46
CA VAL A 329 1.16 0.54 28.06
C VAL A 329 0.18 -0.49 28.62
N SER A 330 -0.67 -0.03 29.53
CA SER A 330 -1.91 -0.71 29.90
C SER A 330 -3.07 0.21 29.60
N ALA A 331 -3.77 -0.03 28.50
CA ALA A 331 -4.96 0.73 28.14
C ALA A 331 -6.06 0.61 29.20
N LEU A 332 -6.18 -0.56 29.85
CA LEU A 332 -7.18 -0.81 30.88
C LEU A 332 -6.93 0.03 32.15
N HIS A 333 -5.66 0.20 32.54
CA HIS A 333 -5.28 0.94 33.75
C HIS A 333 -4.80 2.38 33.46
N GLY A 334 -4.78 2.82 32.20
CA GLY A 334 -4.25 4.11 31.79
C GLY A 334 -2.72 4.29 31.94
N THR A 335 -1.99 3.23 32.32
CA THR A 335 -0.54 3.32 32.58
C THR A 335 0.22 3.46 31.27
N GLY A 336 1.11 4.47 31.17
CA GLY A 336 1.94 4.70 29.98
C GLY A 336 1.21 5.36 28.80
N MET A 337 -0.04 5.78 28.95
CA MET A 337 -0.84 6.35 27.86
C MET A 337 -0.37 7.75 27.43
N LYS A 338 0.06 8.59 28.39
CA LYS A 338 0.43 10.00 28.17
C LYS A 338 1.56 10.23 27.18
N VAL A 339 2.38 9.22 26.88
CA VAL A 339 3.52 9.33 25.96
C VAL A 339 3.15 9.01 24.50
N ILE A 340 1.96 8.43 24.26
CA ILE A 340 1.54 8.02 22.91
C ILE A 340 1.35 9.24 22.01
N MET A 341 0.53 10.21 22.41
CA MET A 341 0.21 11.38 21.59
C MET A 341 1.43 12.28 21.31
N PRO A 342 2.31 12.58 22.28
CA PRO A 342 3.59 13.26 22.00
C PRO A 342 4.50 12.50 21.02
N SER A 343 4.47 11.16 21.06
CA SER A 343 5.19 10.34 20.10
C SER A 343 4.56 10.39 18.70
N VAL A 344 3.24 10.49 18.61
CA VAL A 344 2.52 10.71 17.34
C VAL A 344 2.92 12.05 16.74
N ASP A 345 2.97 13.12 17.54
CA ASP A 345 3.41 14.44 17.10
C ASP A 345 4.83 14.42 16.54
N THR A 346 5.73 13.75 17.25
CA THR A 346 7.14 13.61 16.83
C THR A 346 7.23 12.87 15.50
N ALA A 347 6.50 11.77 15.35
CA ALA A 347 6.47 10.96 14.14
C ALA A 347 5.84 11.72 12.96
N TYR A 348 4.76 12.48 13.21
CA TYR A 348 4.12 13.33 12.21
C TYR A 348 5.05 14.45 11.74
N ALA A 349 5.68 15.17 12.68
CA ALA A 349 6.61 16.24 12.35
C ALA A 349 7.81 15.73 11.54
N ALA A 350 8.33 14.55 11.87
CA ALA A 350 9.39 13.91 11.09
C ALA A 350 8.91 13.51 9.68
N ALA A 351 7.70 12.97 9.54
CA ALA A 351 7.14 12.57 8.26
C ALA A 351 6.89 13.75 7.32
N MET A 352 6.46 14.89 7.87
CA MET A 352 6.17 16.15 7.17
C MET A 352 7.38 17.09 7.09
N ALA A 353 8.58 16.63 7.48
CA ALA A 353 9.75 17.50 7.58
C ALA A 353 10.19 18.01 6.19
N ARG A 354 10.33 19.34 6.07
CA ARG A 354 10.90 20.00 4.89
C ARG A 354 12.40 20.21 5.06
N ILE A 355 13.19 19.52 4.25
CA ILE A 355 14.66 19.54 4.35
C ILE A 355 15.25 20.26 3.13
N PRO A 356 15.92 21.42 3.32
CA PRO A 356 16.52 22.15 2.22
C PRO A 356 17.57 21.33 1.45
N THR A 357 17.51 21.40 0.11
CA THR A 357 18.45 20.77 -0.83
C THR A 357 19.93 20.95 -0.46
N PRO A 358 20.42 22.13 -0.02
CA PRO A 358 21.81 22.27 0.40
C PRO A 358 22.18 21.43 1.62
N LYS A 359 21.26 21.29 2.59
CA LYS A 359 21.48 20.45 3.78
C LYS A 359 21.53 18.96 3.38
N LEU A 360 20.61 18.52 2.53
CA LEU A 360 20.57 17.15 1.98
C LEU A 360 21.85 16.82 1.23
N THR A 361 22.27 17.68 0.31
CA THR A 361 23.48 17.47 -0.49
C THR A 361 24.72 17.42 0.38
N ARG A 362 24.84 18.31 1.39
CA ARG A 362 25.97 18.29 2.32
C ARG A 362 26.02 17.01 3.16
N ALA A 363 24.87 16.56 3.69
CA ALA A 363 24.79 15.31 4.45
C ALA A 363 25.15 14.10 3.57
N MET A 364 24.69 14.07 2.33
CA MET A 364 25.04 13.03 1.36
C MET A 364 26.55 12.98 1.09
N LEU A 365 27.18 14.13 0.82
CA LEU A 365 28.61 14.20 0.55
C LEU A 365 29.43 13.77 1.76
N ALA A 366 29.02 14.15 2.98
CA ALA A 366 29.65 13.69 4.21
C ALA A 366 29.52 12.16 4.38
N ALA A 367 28.34 11.59 4.08
CA ALA A 367 28.12 10.14 4.13
C ALA A 367 29.00 9.38 3.12
N VAL A 368 29.14 9.91 1.90
CA VAL A 368 30.01 9.36 0.84
C VAL A 368 31.50 9.47 1.21
N ALA A 369 31.90 10.56 1.85
CA ALA A 369 33.28 10.73 2.31
C ALA A 369 33.62 9.73 3.43
N LYS A 370 32.68 9.47 4.35
CA LYS A 370 32.83 8.48 5.41
C LYS A 370 32.88 7.05 4.86
N GLN A 371 31.98 6.72 3.95
CA GLN A 371 31.91 5.41 3.31
C GLN A 371 31.55 5.57 1.84
N PRO A 372 32.50 5.42 0.91
CA PRO A 372 32.23 5.61 -0.51
C PRO A 372 31.46 4.43 -1.10
N PRO A 373 30.58 4.65 -2.11
CA PRO A 373 29.79 3.58 -2.71
C PRO A 373 30.70 2.52 -3.35
N PRO A 374 30.38 1.22 -3.29
CA PRO A 374 31.21 0.19 -3.91
C PRO A 374 31.33 0.42 -5.43
N ARG A 375 32.41 -0.09 -6.03
CA ARG A 375 32.62 0.04 -7.48
C ARG A 375 31.59 -0.82 -8.23
N GLY A 376 30.99 -0.24 -9.26
CA GLY A 376 30.07 -0.92 -10.16
C GLY A 376 30.70 -1.01 -11.54
N GLY A 377 31.27 -2.16 -11.89
CA GLY A 377 32.05 -2.32 -13.12
C GLY A 377 33.35 -1.50 -13.09
N MET A 378 33.63 -0.76 -14.18
CA MET A 378 34.91 -0.05 -14.35
C MET A 378 35.07 1.19 -13.45
N SER A 379 33.97 1.82 -13.02
CA SER A 379 34.01 3.08 -12.27
C SER A 379 33.10 3.03 -11.04
N ARG A 380 33.34 3.97 -10.11
CA ARG A 380 32.51 4.12 -8.90
C ARG A 380 31.30 5.01 -9.22
N PRO A 381 30.09 4.67 -8.75
CA PRO A 381 28.95 5.58 -8.81
C PRO A 381 29.30 6.93 -8.19
N LYS A 382 28.91 8.03 -8.85
CA LYS A 382 29.17 9.39 -8.36
C LYS A 382 27.85 10.07 -8.03
N LEU A 383 27.60 10.28 -6.74
CA LEU A 383 26.45 11.02 -6.23
C LEU A 383 26.82 12.51 -6.23
N ARG A 384 26.03 13.36 -6.90
CA ARG A 384 26.36 14.78 -7.15
C ARG A 384 25.54 15.73 -6.29
N TYR A 385 24.23 15.53 -6.26
CA TYR A 385 23.33 16.34 -5.44
C TYR A 385 22.11 15.54 -5.01
N ALA A 386 21.46 15.99 -3.93
CA ALA A 386 20.25 15.38 -3.38
C ALA A 386 19.21 16.47 -3.09
N HIS A 387 17.95 16.21 -3.43
CA HIS A 387 16.82 17.07 -3.12
C HIS A 387 15.65 16.23 -2.58
N GLN A 388 14.72 16.89 -1.89
CA GLN A 388 13.50 16.23 -1.40
C GLN A 388 12.49 16.11 -2.55
N GLY A 389 12.02 14.88 -2.80
CA GLY A 389 11.04 14.55 -3.82
C GLY A 389 9.62 14.35 -3.30
N GLY A 390 9.44 14.26 -1.98
CA GLY A 390 8.15 14.04 -1.34
C GLY A 390 8.21 14.15 0.19
N GLU A 391 7.03 14.28 0.78
CA GLU A 391 6.75 14.30 2.22
C GLU A 391 5.78 13.15 2.54
N ASN A 392 5.80 12.63 3.77
CA ASN A 392 4.92 11.56 4.26
C ASN A 392 4.85 10.31 3.35
N PRO A 393 5.96 9.57 3.16
CA PRO A 393 7.23 9.69 3.87
C PRO A 393 8.23 10.64 3.20
N PRO A 394 9.26 11.14 3.93
CA PRO A 394 10.37 11.86 3.34
C PRO A 394 11.05 11.02 2.25
N LEU A 395 10.97 11.50 1.00
CA LEU A 395 11.61 10.91 -0.16
C LEU A 395 12.80 11.79 -0.56
N ILE A 396 14.01 11.23 -0.52
CA ILE A 396 15.23 11.92 -0.96
C ILE A 396 15.61 11.38 -2.34
N ILE A 397 15.65 12.26 -3.33
CA ILE A 397 16.07 11.94 -4.68
C ILE A 397 17.52 12.35 -4.88
N ILE A 398 18.37 11.37 -5.19
CA ILE A 398 19.79 11.54 -5.45
C ILE A 398 20.08 11.47 -6.95
N HIS A 399 20.82 12.46 -7.43
CA HIS A 399 21.26 12.56 -8.81
C HIS A 399 22.77 12.37 -8.94
N GLY A 400 23.18 11.82 -10.07
CA GLY A 400 24.56 11.41 -10.26
C GLY A 400 24.79 10.63 -11.54
N SER A 401 25.92 9.94 -11.60
CA SER A 401 26.30 9.06 -12.72
C SER A 401 26.52 7.63 -12.23
N MET A 402 26.15 6.66 -13.07
CA MET A 402 26.25 5.23 -12.78
C MET A 402 25.49 4.82 -11.51
N LEU A 403 24.36 5.48 -11.24
CA LEU A 403 23.58 5.22 -10.02
C LEU A 403 22.86 3.87 -10.07
N GLU A 404 22.63 3.34 -11.27
CA GLU A 404 22.09 2.00 -11.50
C GLU A 404 22.98 0.88 -10.92
N HIS A 405 24.24 1.18 -10.63
CA HIS A 405 25.17 0.24 -10.01
C HIS A 405 25.29 0.40 -8.49
N VAL A 406 24.50 1.29 -7.86
CA VAL A 406 24.50 1.44 -6.40
C VAL A 406 23.73 0.26 -5.78
N PRO A 407 24.35 -0.57 -4.93
CA PRO A 407 23.64 -1.69 -4.30
C PRO A 407 22.59 -1.22 -3.29
N LYS A 408 21.52 -2.01 -3.12
CA LYS A 408 20.47 -1.75 -2.12
C LYS A 408 21.01 -1.62 -0.69
N THR A 409 22.10 -2.31 -0.36
CA THR A 409 22.76 -2.19 0.95
C THR A 409 23.32 -0.78 1.18
N TYR A 410 23.89 -0.16 0.15
CA TYR A 410 24.38 1.20 0.21
C TYR A 410 23.24 2.23 0.23
N GLN A 411 22.13 1.94 -0.47
CA GLN A 411 20.89 2.72 -0.34
C GLN A 411 20.41 2.77 1.11
N ARG A 412 20.29 1.61 1.78
CA ARG A 412 19.90 1.52 3.21
C ARG A 412 20.87 2.25 4.13
N TYR A 413 22.18 2.23 3.84
CA TYR A 413 23.17 3.02 4.57
C TYR A 413 22.88 4.52 4.47
N LEU A 414 22.58 5.03 3.27
CA LEU A 414 22.20 6.43 3.09
C LEU A 414 20.88 6.74 3.81
N GLU A 415 19.88 5.85 3.71
CA GLU A 415 18.60 6.02 4.38
C GLU A 415 18.77 6.18 5.90
N ASN A 416 19.55 5.29 6.53
CA ASN A 416 19.87 5.37 7.96
C ASN A 416 20.66 6.64 8.29
N THR A 417 21.65 7.00 7.47
CA THR A 417 22.47 8.19 7.70
C THR A 417 21.64 9.46 7.66
N PHE A 418 20.74 9.61 6.67
CA PHE A 418 19.85 10.76 6.60
C PHE A 418 18.88 10.81 7.76
N ARG A 419 18.32 9.66 8.14
CA ARG A 419 17.41 9.55 9.28
C ARG A 419 18.06 10.01 10.59
N GLU A 420 19.31 9.61 10.84
CA GLU A 420 20.08 10.05 12.01
C GLU A 420 20.41 11.54 11.95
N VAL A 421 20.96 12.02 10.83
CA VAL A 421 21.40 13.42 10.66
C VAL A 421 20.23 14.41 10.80
N PHE A 422 19.05 14.03 10.33
CA PHE A 422 17.86 14.89 10.36
C PHE A 422 16.87 14.53 11.48
N GLN A 423 17.24 13.61 12.39
CA GLN A 423 16.41 13.21 13.54
C GLN A 423 14.99 12.77 13.15
N LEU A 424 14.86 12.03 12.05
CA LEU A 424 13.58 11.62 11.48
C LEU A 424 13.05 10.36 12.19
N GLN A 425 12.84 10.46 13.50
CA GLN A 425 12.26 9.39 14.31
C GLN A 425 10.76 9.25 14.03
N GLY A 426 10.26 8.01 14.03
CA GLY A 426 8.86 7.69 13.82
C GLY A 426 8.40 7.59 12.36
N THR A 427 9.26 7.90 11.37
CA THR A 427 8.90 7.84 9.95
C THR A 427 9.89 6.99 9.14
N PRO A 428 9.43 6.19 8.17
CA PRO A 428 10.33 5.57 7.21
C PRO A 428 10.89 6.64 6.26
N LEU A 429 12.13 6.48 5.81
CA LEU A 429 12.76 7.36 4.84
C LEU A 429 13.10 6.58 3.56
N ARG A 430 12.82 7.17 2.41
CA ARG A 430 13.10 6.55 1.10
C ARG A 430 14.21 7.31 0.39
N VAL A 431 15.19 6.59 -0.13
CA VAL A 431 16.19 7.16 -1.04
C VAL A 431 15.97 6.59 -2.44
N GLU A 432 15.74 7.47 -3.41
CA GLU A 432 15.67 7.09 -4.82
C GLU A 432 16.83 7.67 -5.62
N PHE A 433 17.31 6.89 -6.58
CA PHE A 433 18.35 7.31 -7.50
C PHE A 433 17.73 7.67 -8.85
N ARG A 434 17.88 8.93 -9.26
CA ARG A 434 17.49 9.36 -10.62
C ARG A 434 18.73 9.44 -11.50
N VAL A 435 18.80 8.51 -12.46
CA VAL A 435 19.77 8.58 -13.54
C VAL A 435 19.35 9.72 -14.46
N GLY A 436 20.20 10.74 -14.58
CA GLY A 436 19.97 11.79 -15.58
C GLY A 436 19.94 11.14 -16.96
N HIS A 437 18.93 11.46 -17.78
CA HIS A 437 18.95 11.11 -19.19
C HIS A 437 20.28 11.62 -19.76
N ASN A 438 21.12 10.74 -20.32
CA ASN A 438 22.37 11.16 -20.92
C ASN A 438 22.06 11.66 -22.34
N PRO A 439 22.00 12.98 -22.60
CA PRO A 439 21.64 13.52 -23.91
C PRO A 439 22.67 13.16 -25.01
N TYR A 440 23.80 12.57 -24.63
CA TYR A 440 24.86 12.13 -25.54
C TYR A 440 24.86 10.62 -25.82
N ALA A 441 24.00 9.81 -25.19
CA ALA A 441 23.99 8.35 -25.36
C ALA A 441 23.70 7.91 -26.81
N ASN A 442 22.99 8.74 -27.59
CA ASN A 442 22.68 8.49 -29.01
C ASN A 442 23.53 9.32 -29.99
N LYS A 443 24.46 10.17 -29.53
CA LYS A 443 25.36 10.89 -30.45
C LYS A 443 26.54 9.97 -30.78
N LYS A 444 26.57 9.46 -32.02
CA LYS A 444 27.77 8.83 -32.57
C LYS A 444 28.93 9.81 -32.39
N THR A 445 29.95 9.40 -31.64
CA THR A 445 31.19 10.15 -31.51
C THR A 445 31.70 10.50 -32.91
N PRO A 446 32.06 11.76 -33.21
CA PRO A 446 32.67 12.09 -34.50
C PRO A 446 33.87 11.17 -34.71
N LEU A 447 33.92 10.49 -35.86
CA LEU A 447 35.06 9.64 -36.21
C LEU A 447 36.33 10.48 -36.04
N THR A 448 37.32 9.95 -35.34
CA THR A 448 38.64 10.58 -35.31
C THR A 448 39.20 10.68 -36.73
N GLU A 449 40.11 11.61 -36.99
CA GLU A 449 40.63 11.85 -38.35
C GLU A 449 41.24 10.59 -38.98
N GLN A 450 41.83 9.73 -38.15
CA GLN A 450 42.34 8.41 -38.56
C GLN A 450 41.23 7.43 -38.93
N GLU A 451 40.14 7.37 -38.17
CA GLU A 451 38.98 6.53 -38.47
C GLU A 451 38.23 7.01 -39.71
N ALA A 452 38.12 8.33 -39.90
CA ALA A 452 37.55 8.94 -41.09
C ALA A 452 38.38 8.62 -42.35
N ARG A 453 39.73 8.67 -42.25
CA ARG A 453 40.64 8.24 -43.32
C ARG A 453 40.49 6.75 -43.65
N ARG A 454 40.39 5.87 -42.64
CA ARG A 454 40.15 4.44 -42.83
C ARG A 454 38.78 4.16 -43.45
N ALA A 455 37.74 4.87 -43.04
CA ALA A 455 36.41 4.74 -43.63
C ALA A 455 36.39 5.19 -45.11
N ARG A 456 37.07 6.31 -45.44
CA ARG A 456 37.23 6.80 -46.81
C ARG A 456 38.02 5.82 -47.69
N SER A 457 39.13 5.26 -47.19
CA SER A 457 39.93 4.30 -47.94
C SER A 457 39.16 3.01 -48.20
N ARG A 458 38.40 2.52 -47.20
CA ARG A 458 37.54 1.33 -47.31
C ARG A 458 36.41 1.54 -48.34
N ARG A 459 35.77 2.72 -48.36
CA ARG A 459 34.79 3.10 -49.40
C ARG A 459 35.40 3.14 -50.81
N ARG A 460 36.58 3.73 -50.97
CA ARG A 460 37.30 3.75 -52.26
C ARG A 460 37.67 2.34 -52.73
N ARG A 461 38.09 1.47 -51.82
CA ARG A 461 38.47 0.08 -52.13
C ARG A 461 37.26 -0.76 -52.54
N ASN A 462 36.12 -0.60 -51.84
CA ASN A 462 34.89 -1.29 -52.20
C ASN A 462 34.30 -0.80 -53.53
N ARG A 463 34.39 0.51 -53.82
CA ARG A 463 33.94 1.07 -55.11
C ARG A 463 34.77 0.61 -56.31
N LYS A 464 36.03 0.19 -56.10
CA LYS A 464 36.86 -0.46 -57.14
C LYS A 464 36.60 -1.96 -57.29
N LYS A 465 35.97 -2.60 -56.29
CA LYS A 465 35.71 -4.05 -56.27
C LYS A 465 34.37 -4.43 -56.91
N TYR A 466 33.47 -3.46 -57.03
CA TYR A 466 32.12 -3.59 -57.60
C TYR A 466 31.87 -2.46 -58.60
N GLY A 467 32.84 -2.21 -59.48
CA GLY A 467 32.69 -1.24 -60.58
C GLY A 467 31.39 -1.46 -61.34
#